data_AF-A0A3D0QY97-F1
#
_entry.id   AF-A0A3D0QY97-F1
#
_cell.length_a   1.000
_cell.length_b   1.000
_cell.length_c   1.000
_cell.angle_alpha   90.00
_cell.angle_beta   90.00
_cell.angle_gamma   90.00
#
_symmetry.space_group_name_H-M   'P 1'
#
loop_
_entity.id
_entity.type
_entity.pdbx_description
1 polymer ?
#
loop_
_entity_poly.entity_id
_entity_poly.type
_entity_poly.pdbx_seq_one_letter_code
_entity_poly.pdbx_strand_id
1 'polypeptide(L)'
;HAAWSRAAVRHRDADWSRALLGSPRASAAASGSTSPSGRAKLLSALPPDERAAWASGFIAAHGLSEAFQILGVCAVPWAGPLGRAVVDALDIAREAGSYPWSFSGVMGLAERCLDPGEADRLELLTAIPDEREGASPGAGGYWSEAFQRLVRTLRLRSTMCAELDGPG
;
A
#
# COMPACT_ATOMS: atom_id res chain seq x y z
N HIS A 1 -0.62 -25.03 -13.15
CA HIS A 1 -0.32 -23.98 -12.15
C HIS A 1 -1.37 -23.85 -11.03
N ALA A 2 -2.67 -23.67 -11.30
CA ALA A 2 -3.67 -23.40 -10.24
C ALA A 2 -3.79 -24.46 -9.12
N ALA A 3 -3.49 -25.74 -9.38
CA ALA A 3 -3.52 -26.80 -8.36
C ALA A 3 -2.40 -26.65 -7.31
N TRP A 4 -1.21 -26.22 -7.73
CA TRP A 4 -0.04 -26.03 -6.87
C TRP A 4 -0.18 -24.79 -5.99
N SER A 5 -0.68 -23.68 -6.53
CA SER A 5 -1.00 -22.48 -5.74
C SER A 5 -2.04 -22.77 -4.65
N ARG A 6 -3.06 -23.60 -4.95
CA ARG A 6 -4.04 -24.02 -3.94
C ARG A 6 -3.43 -24.93 -2.88
N ALA A 7 -2.51 -25.82 -3.25
CA ALA A 7 -1.82 -26.67 -2.29
C ALA A 7 -0.91 -25.85 -1.35
N ALA A 8 -0.07 -24.97 -1.90
CA ALA A 8 0.80 -24.09 -1.12
C ALA A 8 0.00 -23.24 -0.10
N VAL A 9 -1.13 -22.66 -0.52
CA VAL A 9 -2.01 -21.89 0.36
C VAL A 9 -2.65 -22.76 1.44
N ARG A 10 -3.10 -23.98 1.11
CA ARG A 10 -3.68 -24.91 2.10
C ARG A 10 -2.67 -25.38 3.14
N HIS A 11 -1.42 -25.63 2.72
CA HIS A 11 -0.36 -26.07 3.62
C HIS A 11 0.40 -24.91 4.29
N ARG A 12 0.09 -23.66 3.92
CA ARG A 12 0.82 -22.45 4.32
C ARG A 12 2.34 -22.59 4.19
N ASP A 13 2.77 -23.20 3.10
CA ASP A 13 4.18 -23.43 2.82
C ASP A 13 4.83 -22.13 2.32
N ALA A 14 5.71 -21.54 3.12
CA ALA A 14 6.36 -20.28 2.82
C ALA A 14 7.36 -20.40 1.66
N ASP A 15 8.08 -21.52 1.56
CA ASP A 15 9.10 -21.72 0.53
C ASP A 15 8.46 -21.91 -0.84
N TRP A 16 7.37 -22.68 -0.91
CA TRP A 16 6.58 -22.83 -2.14
C TRP A 16 5.90 -21.52 -2.51
N SER A 17 5.39 -20.78 -1.53
CA SER A 17 4.77 -19.49 -1.78
C SER A 17 5.76 -18.48 -2.34
N ARG A 18 6.99 -18.45 -1.81
CA ARG A 18 8.09 -17.61 -2.33
C ARG A 18 8.44 -17.98 -3.77
N ALA A 19 8.60 -19.27 -4.06
CA ALA A 19 8.90 -19.74 -5.41
C ALA A 19 7.79 -19.40 -6.42
N LEU A 20 6.52 -19.49 -5.99
CA LEU A 20 5.36 -19.19 -6.84
C LEU A 20 5.09 -17.69 -7.00
N LEU A 21 5.45 -16.86 -6.01
CA LEU A 21 5.35 -15.40 -6.10
C LEU A 21 6.40 -14.82 -7.05
N GLY A 22 7.62 -15.36 -6.98
CA GLY A 22 8.75 -14.86 -7.76
C GLY A 22 9.09 -13.40 -7.43
N SER A 23 9.71 -12.72 -8.40
CA SER A 23 10.13 -11.32 -8.24
C SER A 23 8.92 -10.38 -8.18
N PRO A 24 8.89 -9.41 -7.23
CA PRO A 24 7.83 -8.42 -7.16
C PRO A 24 7.79 -7.47 -8.38
N ARG A 25 8.85 -7.45 -9.21
CA ARG A 25 8.90 -6.66 -10.45
C ARG A 25 8.43 -7.45 -11.68
N ALA A 26 8.16 -8.74 -11.54
CA ALA A 26 7.78 -9.57 -12.66
C ALA A 26 6.38 -9.18 -13.14
N SER A 27 6.25 -8.88 -14.45
CA SER A 27 4.95 -8.64 -15.07
C SER A 27 4.02 -9.85 -14.87
N ALA A 28 2.72 -9.60 -14.75
CA ALA A 28 1.70 -10.64 -14.62
C ALA A 28 1.76 -11.70 -15.74
N ALA A 29 2.23 -11.32 -16.94
CA ALA A 29 2.46 -12.22 -18.07
C ALA A 29 3.66 -13.16 -17.86
N ALA A 30 4.69 -12.72 -17.13
CA ALA A 30 5.89 -13.50 -16.84
C ALA A 30 5.74 -14.39 -15.59
N SER A 31 4.91 -13.99 -14.63
CA SER A 31 4.74 -14.69 -13.34
C SER A 31 3.72 -15.83 -13.37
N GLY A 32 3.46 -16.41 -14.55
CA GLY A 32 2.59 -17.57 -14.70
C GLY A 32 1.16 -17.36 -14.16
N SER A 33 0.44 -16.35 -14.67
CA SER A 33 -1.02 -16.17 -14.51
C SER A 33 -1.56 -16.35 -13.07
N THR A 34 -0.87 -15.81 -12.07
CA THR A 34 -1.44 -15.70 -10.73
C THR A 34 -2.24 -14.40 -10.64
N SER A 35 -3.56 -14.50 -10.51
CA SER A 35 -4.45 -13.35 -10.31
C SER A 35 -4.03 -12.53 -9.07
N PRO A 36 -4.41 -11.24 -8.95
CA PRO A 36 -4.13 -10.45 -7.76
C PRO A 36 -4.55 -11.17 -6.46
N SER A 37 -5.69 -11.86 -6.47
CA SER A 37 -6.19 -12.60 -5.30
C SER A 37 -5.37 -13.85 -5.02
N GLY A 38 -4.83 -14.50 -6.06
CA GLY A 38 -3.89 -15.60 -5.92
C GLY A 38 -2.59 -15.13 -5.26
N ARG A 39 -2.06 -13.97 -5.67
CA ARG A 39 -0.84 -13.39 -5.08
C ARG A 39 -1.05 -13.03 -3.61
N ALA A 40 -2.16 -12.39 -3.27
CA ALA A 40 -2.50 -12.08 -1.88
C ALA A 40 -2.56 -13.35 -0.99
N LYS A 41 -3.09 -14.46 -1.52
CA LYS A 41 -3.12 -15.74 -0.80
C LYS A 41 -1.73 -16.37 -0.62
N LEU A 42 -0.84 -16.25 -1.59
CA LEU A 42 0.54 -16.76 -1.44
C LEU A 42 1.32 -15.89 -0.43
N LEU A 43 1.16 -14.56 -0.52
CA LEU A 43 1.76 -13.62 0.43
C LEU A 43 1.31 -13.88 1.87
N SER A 44 0.06 -14.31 2.07
CA SER A 44 -0.45 -14.58 3.41
C SER A 44 0.22 -15.76 4.13
N ALA A 45 0.95 -16.61 3.40
CA ALA A 45 1.77 -17.70 3.93
C ALA A 45 3.21 -17.26 4.31
N LEU A 46 3.67 -16.09 3.85
CA LEU A 46 5.01 -15.58 4.19
C LEU A 46 5.04 -14.89 5.56
N PRO A 47 6.21 -14.83 6.24
CA PRO A 47 6.41 -13.99 7.41
C PRO A 47 6.05 -12.51 7.15
N PRO A 48 5.61 -11.75 8.17
CA PRO A 48 5.18 -10.35 8.01
C PRO A 48 6.22 -9.45 7.32
N ASP A 49 7.48 -9.51 7.73
CA ASP A 49 8.54 -8.63 7.21
C ASP A 49 8.84 -8.91 5.75
N GLU A 50 8.89 -10.19 5.38
CA GLU A 50 9.10 -10.61 4.00
C GLU A 50 7.93 -10.21 3.11
N ARG A 51 6.71 -10.35 3.60
CA ARG A 51 5.49 -9.90 2.92
C ARG A 51 5.51 -8.39 2.68
N ALA A 52 5.90 -7.62 3.68
CA ALA A 52 6.03 -6.17 3.58
C ALA A 52 7.12 -5.77 2.56
N ALA A 53 8.27 -6.45 2.58
CA ALA A 53 9.34 -6.23 1.61
C ALA A 53 8.88 -6.54 0.18
N TRP A 54 8.23 -7.69 -0.04
CA TRP A 54 7.70 -8.06 -1.35
C TRP A 54 6.64 -7.06 -1.84
N ALA A 55 5.69 -6.68 -0.98
CA ALA A 55 4.64 -5.71 -1.32
C ALA A 55 5.22 -4.33 -1.65
N SER A 56 6.23 -3.86 -0.90
CA SER A 56 6.90 -2.59 -1.18
C SER A 56 7.54 -2.58 -2.58
N GLY A 57 8.26 -3.66 -2.93
CA GLY A 57 8.84 -3.83 -4.27
C GLY A 57 7.79 -3.90 -5.38
N PHE A 58 6.63 -4.52 -5.12
CA PHE A 58 5.54 -4.62 -6.08
C PHE A 58 4.89 -3.26 -6.33
N ILE A 59 4.63 -2.49 -5.28
CA ILE A 59 4.08 -1.12 -5.37
C ILE A 59 5.04 -0.22 -6.15
N ALA A 60 6.34 -0.27 -5.85
CA ALA A 60 7.35 0.51 -6.57
C ALA A 60 7.41 0.16 -8.07
N ALA A 61 7.12 -1.09 -8.44
CA ALA A 61 7.19 -1.55 -9.83
C ALA A 61 5.89 -1.35 -10.62
N HIS A 62 4.74 -1.42 -9.96
CA HIS A 62 3.43 -1.53 -10.62
C HIS A 62 2.42 -0.46 -10.18
N GLY A 63 2.73 0.33 -9.15
CA GLY A 63 1.84 1.33 -8.59
C GLY A 63 0.69 0.74 -7.76
N LEU A 64 -0.20 1.62 -7.29
CA LEU A 64 -1.26 1.27 -6.33
C LEU A 64 -2.46 0.56 -6.95
N SER A 65 -2.76 0.81 -8.22
CA SER A 65 -3.91 0.24 -8.92
C SER A 65 -3.92 -1.29 -8.88
N GLU A 66 -2.74 -1.91 -8.88
CA GLU A 66 -2.57 -3.37 -8.84
C GLU A 66 -2.32 -3.92 -7.42
N ALA A 67 -2.16 -3.05 -6.42
CA ALA A 67 -1.65 -3.43 -5.10
C ALA A 67 -2.73 -3.63 -4.03
N PHE A 68 -3.99 -3.21 -4.27
CA PHE A 68 -5.04 -3.20 -3.24
C PHE A 68 -5.22 -4.53 -2.50
N GLN A 69 -5.29 -5.65 -3.22
CA GLN A 69 -5.48 -6.98 -2.60
C GLN A 69 -4.22 -7.48 -1.86
N ILE A 70 -3.03 -7.08 -2.32
CA ILE A 70 -1.74 -7.38 -1.69
C ILE A 70 -1.61 -6.61 -0.37
N LEU A 71 -1.95 -5.33 -0.39
CA LEU A 71 -1.98 -4.49 0.80
C LEU A 71 -2.94 -5.03 1.87
N GLY A 72 -4.10 -5.54 1.46
CA GLY A 72 -5.10 -6.11 2.37
C GLY A 72 -4.64 -7.32 3.19
N VAL A 73 -3.51 -7.96 2.83
CA VAL A 73 -2.92 -9.06 3.62
C VAL A 73 -1.65 -8.64 4.37
N CYS A 74 -1.17 -7.41 4.24
CA CYS A 74 0.02 -6.96 4.96
C CYS A 74 -0.26 -6.78 6.45
N ALA A 75 0.72 -7.11 7.30
CA ALA A 75 0.61 -6.88 8.75
C ALA A 75 0.52 -5.38 9.04
N VAL A 76 -0.21 -5.02 10.10
CA VAL A 76 -0.33 -3.63 10.56
C VAL A 76 0.54 -3.41 11.80
N PRO A 77 1.12 -2.21 11.98
CA PRO A 77 1.08 -1.07 11.04
C PRO A 77 1.97 -1.29 9.80
N TRP A 78 1.63 -0.61 8.70
CA TRP A 78 2.48 -0.48 7.52
C TRP A 78 3.57 0.55 7.83
N ALA A 79 4.61 0.09 8.52
CA ALA A 79 5.79 0.85 8.85
C ALA A 79 6.93 0.60 7.85
N GLY A 80 8.00 1.39 7.98
CA GLY A 80 9.25 1.12 7.28
C GLY A 80 9.10 1.10 5.75
N PRO A 81 9.67 0.11 5.04
CA PRO A 81 9.65 0.08 3.58
C PRO A 81 8.24 0.06 2.97
N LEU A 82 7.28 -0.62 3.60
CA LEU A 82 5.93 -0.72 3.07
C LEU A 82 5.18 0.61 3.18
N GLY A 83 5.22 1.23 4.36
CA GLY A 83 4.62 2.55 4.57
C GLY A 83 5.19 3.57 3.58
N ARG A 84 6.52 3.58 3.42
CA ARG A 84 7.17 4.47 2.46
C ARG A 84 6.72 4.25 1.02
N ALA A 85 6.68 3.00 0.56
CA ALA A 85 6.23 2.68 -0.80
C ALA A 85 4.78 3.10 -1.07
N VAL A 86 3.89 2.98 -0.07
CA VAL A 86 2.49 3.43 -0.18
C VAL A 86 2.42 4.96 -0.29
N VAL A 87 3.14 5.68 0.57
CA VAL A 87 3.19 7.16 0.53
C VAL A 87 3.75 7.66 -0.79
N ASP A 88 4.87 7.08 -1.25
CA ASP A 88 5.52 7.46 -2.50
C ASP A 88 4.59 7.23 -3.69
N ALA A 89 3.88 6.10 -3.73
CA ALA A 89 2.97 5.79 -4.82
C ALA A 89 1.69 6.64 -4.80
N LEU A 90 1.24 7.10 -3.62
CA LEU A 90 0.15 8.08 -3.52
C LEU A 90 0.60 9.46 -4.01
N ASP A 91 1.83 9.88 -3.70
CA ASP A 91 2.38 11.14 -4.21
C ASP A 91 2.52 11.11 -5.73
N ILE A 92 3.05 10.01 -6.30
CA ILE A 92 3.11 9.81 -7.75
C ILE A 92 1.71 9.91 -8.39
N ALA A 93 0.68 9.34 -7.76
CA ALA A 93 -0.70 9.42 -8.26
C ALA A 93 -1.27 10.85 -8.22
N ARG A 94 -0.94 11.61 -7.15
CA ARG A 94 -1.26 13.03 -7.00
C ARG A 94 -0.57 13.86 -8.08
N GLU A 95 0.73 13.65 -8.27
CA GLU A 95 1.55 14.33 -9.26
C GLU A 95 1.11 14.07 -10.70
N ALA A 96 0.58 12.87 -10.98
CA ALA A 96 0.04 12.49 -12.28
C ALA A 96 -1.31 13.13 -12.61
N GLY A 97 -1.91 13.89 -11.67
CA GLY A 97 -3.21 14.55 -11.89
C GLY A 97 -4.39 13.58 -12.00
N SER A 98 -4.20 12.33 -11.55
CA SER A 98 -5.29 11.35 -11.45
C SER A 98 -6.30 11.81 -10.40
N TYR A 99 -7.57 11.42 -10.52
CA TYR A 99 -8.52 11.78 -9.50
C TYR A 99 -8.37 10.94 -8.22
N PRO A 100 -8.45 11.55 -7.02
CA PRO A 100 -8.28 10.83 -5.75
C PRO A 100 -9.27 9.68 -5.54
N TRP A 101 -10.50 9.78 -6.07
CA TRP A 101 -11.52 8.76 -5.85
C TRP A 101 -11.18 7.40 -6.49
N SER A 102 -10.34 7.38 -7.52
CA SER A 102 -9.78 6.14 -8.08
C SER A 102 -8.93 5.38 -7.07
N PHE A 103 -8.42 6.09 -6.05
CA PHE A 103 -7.59 5.56 -4.98
C PHE A 103 -8.30 5.50 -3.63
N SER A 104 -9.60 5.80 -3.55
CA SER A 104 -10.38 5.80 -2.29
C SER A 104 -10.23 4.52 -1.48
N GLY A 105 -10.18 3.35 -2.15
CA GLY A 105 -9.97 2.07 -1.48
C GLY A 105 -8.62 2.00 -0.76
N VAL A 106 -7.55 2.42 -1.46
CA VAL A 106 -6.20 2.44 -0.89
C VAL A 106 -6.08 3.52 0.19
N MET A 107 -6.64 4.71 -0.02
CA MET A 107 -6.67 5.77 0.99
C MET A 107 -7.37 5.30 2.28
N GLY A 108 -8.51 4.62 2.15
CA GLY A 108 -9.21 4.06 3.31
C GLY A 108 -8.39 2.99 4.04
N LEU A 109 -7.62 2.16 3.32
CA LEU A 109 -6.67 1.24 3.97
C LEU A 109 -5.54 2.02 4.66
N ALA A 110 -4.96 3.02 3.99
CA ALA A 110 -3.88 3.84 4.52
C ALA A 110 -4.27 4.52 5.84
N GLU A 111 -5.48 5.08 5.94
CA GLU A 111 -6.01 5.67 7.19
C GLU A 111 -5.95 4.70 8.38
N ARG A 112 -6.21 3.41 8.16
CA ARG A 112 -6.26 2.37 9.20
C ARG A 112 -4.95 1.64 9.41
N CYS A 113 -4.17 1.48 8.35
CA CYS A 113 -3.06 0.54 8.30
C CYS A 113 -1.71 1.23 8.33
N LEU A 114 -1.56 2.47 7.84
CA LEU A 114 -0.28 3.19 7.95
C LEU A 114 0.14 3.35 9.40
N ASP A 115 1.46 3.33 9.60
CA ASP A 115 2.06 3.72 10.87
C ASP A 115 1.70 5.17 11.21
N PRO A 116 1.17 5.46 12.41
CA PRO A 116 0.82 6.82 12.82
C PRO A 116 1.99 7.81 12.74
N GLY A 117 3.24 7.33 12.88
CA GLY A 117 4.45 8.13 12.75
C GLY A 117 4.74 8.66 11.34
N GLU A 118 4.05 8.17 10.31
CA GLU A 118 4.19 8.68 8.94
C GLU A 118 3.44 10.02 8.70
N ALA A 119 2.71 10.53 9.71
CA ALA A 119 1.91 11.75 9.58
C ALA A 119 2.71 12.98 9.12
N ASP A 120 3.92 13.18 9.66
CA ASP A 120 4.74 14.34 9.32
C ASP A 120 5.30 14.27 7.91
N ARG A 121 5.56 13.05 7.41
CA ARG A 121 5.96 12.84 6.01
C ARG A 121 4.83 13.20 5.05
N LEU A 122 3.61 12.83 5.41
CA LEU A 122 2.39 13.11 4.63
C LEU A 122 1.96 14.58 4.69
N GLU A 123 2.39 15.34 5.70
CA GLU A 123 2.07 16.78 5.82
C GLU A 123 2.52 17.57 4.58
N LEU A 124 3.69 17.23 4.02
CA LEU A 124 4.21 17.86 2.80
C LEU A 124 3.30 17.66 1.58
N LEU A 125 2.50 16.58 1.57
CA LEU A 125 1.61 16.23 0.47
C LEU A 125 0.23 16.92 0.57
N THR A 126 -0.03 17.64 1.66
CA THR A 126 -1.27 18.40 1.84
C THR A 126 -1.32 19.68 1.01
N ALA A 127 -0.18 20.14 0.48
CA ALA A 127 -0.15 21.28 -0.41
C ALA A 127 -0.89 20.98 -1.73
N ILE A 128 -1.58 21.97 -2.27
CA ILE A 128 -2.18 21.86 -3.62
C ILE A 128 -1.02 21.76 -4.62
N PRO A 129 -0.92 20.68 -5.42
CA PRO A 129 0.10 20.58 -6.45
C PRO A 129 -0.17 21.60 -7.55
N ASP A 130 0.90 22.09 -8.18
CA ASP A 130 0.79 22.95 -9.37
C ASP A 130 0.01 22.22 -10.47
N GLU A 131 -0.92 22.93 -11.11
CA GLU A 131 -1.72 22.37 -12.20
C GLU A 131 -0.82 22.04 -13.39
N ARG A 132 -0.68 20.75 -13.70
CA ARG A 132 0.04 20.27 -14.88
C ARG A 132 -0.86 20.29 -16.12
N GLU A 133 -0.26 20.56 -17.27
CA GLU A 133 -0.94 20.48 -18.56
C GLU A 133 -1.47 19.04 -18.80
N GLY A 134 -2.77 18.90 -19.00
CA GLY A 134 -3.45 17.60 -19.09
C GLY A 134 -3.93 17.00 -17.76
N ALA A 135 -3.68 17.67 -16.62
CA ALA A 135 -4.29 17.29 -15.35
C ALA A 135 -5.81 17.53 -15.37
N SER A 136 -6.53 16.73 -14.61
CA SER A 136 -7.97 16.93 -14.45
C SER A 136 -8.25 18.21 -13.63
N PRO A 137 -9.10 19.14 -14.11
CA PRO A 137 -9.37 20.40 -13.41
C PRO A 137 -9.83 20.18 -11.96
N GLY A 138 -9.22 20.89 -11.01
CA GLY A 138 -9.58 20.79 -9.58
C GLY A 138 -9.09 19.53 -8.85
N ALA A 139 -8.46 18.56 -9.53
CA ALA A 139 -7.94 17.34 -8.89
C ALA A 139 -6.94 17.65 -7.77
N GLY A 140 -6.14 18.71 -7.91
CA GLY A 140 -5.17 19.14 -6.91
C GLY A 140 -5.80 19.52 -5.57
N GLY A 141 -6.95 20.22 -5.59
CA GLY A 141 -7.71 20.55 -4.39
C GLY A 141 -8.24 19.31 -3.67
N TYR A 142 -8.82 18.38 -4.42
CA TYR A 142 -9.29 17.12 -3.84
C TYR A 142 -8.15 16.26 -3.25
N TRP A 143 -6.98 16.24 -3.88
CA TRP A 143 -5.80 15.57 -3.30
C TRP A 143 -5.36 16.23 -2.00
N SER A 144 -5.28 17.56 -1.97
CA SER A 144 -4.96 18.33 -0.77
C SER A 144 -5.89 17.97 0.39
N GLU A 145 -7.21 17.98 0.17
CA GLU A 145 -8.21 17.61 1.18
C GLU A 145 -8.07 16.14 1.63
N ALA A 146 -7.83 15.22 0.70
CA ALA A 146 -7.67 13.81 1.01
C ALA A 146 -6.42 13.55 1.88
N PHE A 147 -5.29 14.21 1.58
CA PHE A 147 -4.09 14.13 2.40
C PHE A 147 -4.27 14.81 3.77
N GLN A 148 -4.93 15.96 3.85
CA GLN A 148 -5.25 16.62 5.12
C GLN A 148 -6.07 15.70 6.05
N ARG A 149 -7.08 15.01 5.49
CA ARG A 149 -7.88 14.04 6.24
C ARG A 149 -7.05 12.85 6.72
N LEU A 150 -6.18 12.31 5.87
CA LEU A 150 -5.28 11.22 6.23
C LEU A 150 -4.32 11.62 7.36
N VAL A 151 -3.65 12.76 7.24
CA VAL A 151 -2.73 13.30 8.25
C VAL A 151 -3.44 13.51 9.58
N ARG A 152 -4.63 14.12 9.57
CA ARG A 152 -5.45 14.31 10.78
C ARG A 152 -5.75 12.98 11.47
N THR A 153 -6.07 11.95 10.68
CA THR A 153 -6.39 10.61 11.21
C THR A 153 -5.16 9.95 11.82
N LEU A 154 -3.99 10.03 11.17
CA LEU A 154 -2.75 9.45 11.69
C LEU A 154 -2.29 10.16 12.97
N ARG A 155 -2.38 11.50 13.03
CA ARG A 155 -2.08 12.25 14.26
C ARG A 155 -2.99 11.84 15.42
N LEU A 156 -4.29 11.71 15.18
CA LEU A 156 -5.23 11.23 16.20
C LEU A 156 -4.86 9.83 16.70
N ARG A 157 -4.53 8.91 15.79
CA ARG A 157 -4.07 7.55 16.15
C ARG A 157 -2.77 7.58 16.93
N SER A 158 -1.82 8.45 16.56
CA SER A 158 -0.55 8.63 17.26
C SER A 158 -0.77 9.10 18.70
N THR A 159 -1.63 10.10 18.91
CA THR A 159 -2.06 10.52 20.25
C THR A 159 -2.68 9.37 21.03
N MET A 160 -3.61 8.62 20.43
CA MET A 160 -4.23 7.46 21.10
C MET A 160 -3.21 6.39 21.51
N CYS A 161 -2.22 6.09 20.67
CA CYS A 161 -1.14 5.17 21.01
C CYS A 161 -0.31 5.68 22.19
N ALA A 162 0.08 6.96 22.18
CA ALA A 162 0.83 7.57 23.27
C ALA A 162 0.08 7.51 24.61
N GLU A 163 -1.25 7.72 24.61
CA GLU A 163 -2.07 7.60 25.82
C GLU A 163 -2.16 6.15 26.33
N LEU A 164 -2.16 5.16 25.42
CA LEU A 164 -2.22 3.74 25.78
C LEU A 164 -0.89 3.21 26.34
N ASP A 165 0.24 3.72 25.86
CA ASP A 165 1.57 3.35 26.35
C ASP A 165 1.86 3.93 27.75
N GLY A 166 1.07 4.95 28.16
CA GLY A 166 1.14 5.58 29.48
C GLY A 166 2.36 6.52 29.65
N PRO A 167 2.38 7.37 30.70
CA PRO A 167 3.61 8.06 31.07
C PRO A 167 4.59 7.02 31.61
N GLY A 168 5.72 6.84 30.90
CA GLY A 168 6.84 6.01 31.36
C GLY A 168 7.44 6.49 32.68
#